data_AF-A0A9W6JVP7-F1
#
_entry.id   AF-A0A9W6JVP7-F1
#
_cell.length_a   1.000
_cell.length_b   1.000
_cell.length_c   1.000
_cell.angle_alpha   90.00
_cell.angle_beta   90.00
_cell.angle_gamma   90.00
#
_symmetry.space_group_name_H-M   'P 1'
#
loop_
_entity.id
_entity.type
_entity.pdbx_description
1 polymer ?
#
loop_
_entity_poly.entity_id
_entity_poly.type
_entity_poly.pdbx_seq_one_letter_code
_entity_poly.pdbx_strand_id
1 'polypeptide(L)'
;MPDDITAPGETSRTELEAAAFRRLVQHLRERTDVQNIDLMNLAGFCRNCLANWYLDAAQERGLPLTKDESREAVYGMPYEDWKAAHQAGASPEQKAAFKGPGH
;
A
#
# COMPACT_ATOMS: atom_id res chain seq x y z
N MET A 1 23.91 36.03 -3.11
CA MET A 1 22.91 35.17 -2.47
C MET A 1 23.03 33.83 -3.18
N PRO A 2 23.55 32.76 -2.56
CA PRO A 2 23.53 31.45 -3.19
C PRO A 2 22.12 30.87 -3.03
N ASP A 3 21.46 30.61 -4.15
CA ASP A 3 20.22 29.83 -4.21
C ASP A 3 20.46 28.46 -3.58
N ASP A 4 19.62 28.12 -2.61
CA ASP A 4 19.64 26.86 -1.87
C ASP A 4 19.24 25.70 -2.81
N ILE A 5 20.23 24.94 -3.30
CA ILE A 5 20.06 23.80 -4.23
C ILE A 5 19.55 22.54 -3.49
N THR A 6 19.20 22.60 -2.18
CA THR A 6 18.98 21.38 -1.38
C THR A 6 17.52 20.93 -1.20
N ALA A 7 16.52 21.72 -1.61
CA ALA A 7 15.12 21.34 -1.45
C ALA A 7 14.35 21.38 -2.78
N PRO A 8 13.83 20.24 -3.29
CA PRO A 8 12.86 20.29 -4.38
C PRO A 8 11.66 21.13 -3.94
N GLY A 9 11.23 22.08 -4.77
CA GLY A 9 10.01 22.86 -4.52
C GLY A 9 8.80 21.95 -4.31
N GLU A 10 7.73 22.45 -3.68
CA GLU A 10 6.58 21.62 -3.23
C GLU A 10 5.98 20.71 -4.32
N THR A 11 5.94 21.19 -5.57
CA THR A 11 5.51 20.39 -6.73
C THR A 11 6.45 19.23 -7.01
N SER A 12 7.77 19.47 -6.97
CA SER A 12 8.78 18.43 -7.18
C SER A 12 8.78 17.43 -6.02
N ARG A 13 8.52 17.87 -4.78
CA ARG A 13 8.34 16.95 -3.63
C ARG A 13 7.14 16.01 -3.85
N THR A 14 5.98 16.55 -4.22
CA THR A 14 4.77 15.75 -4.49
C THR A 14 5.01 14.72 -5.60
N GLU A 15 5.69 15.10 -6.67
CA GLU A 15 6.02 14.20 -7.78
C GLU A 15 6.98 13.08 -7.36
N LEU A 16 7.99 13.39 -6.56
CA LEU A 16 8.96 12.43 -6.03
C LEU A 16 8.30 11.44 -5.05
N GLU A 17 7.46 11.93 -4.14
CA GLU A 17 6.69 11.09 -3.21
C GLU A 17 5.74 10.16 -3.96
N ALA A 18 5.01 10.68 -4.96
CA ALA A 18 4.15 9.87 -5.80
C ALA A 18 4.93 8.83 -6.61
N ALA A 19 6.13 9.17 -7.12
CA ALA A 19 7.00 8.22 -7.83
C ALA A 19 7.53 7.12 -6.90
N ALA A 20 7.94 7.47 -5.68
CA ALA A 20 8.37 6.52 -4.67
C ALA A 20 7.23 5.57 -4.25
N PHE A 21 6.02 6.10 -4.04
CA PHE A 21 4.83 5.31 -3.73
C PHE A 21 4.49 4.34 -4.88
N ARG A 22 4.48 4.81 -6.13
CA ARG A 22 4.26 3.94 -7.30
C ARG A 22 5.31 2.82 -7.38
N ARG A 23 6.57 3.12 -7.08
CA ARG A 23 7.64 2.11 -7.05
C ARG A 23 7.47 1.10 -5.93
N LEU A 24 7.04 1.53 -4.73
CA LEU A 24 6.72 0.63 -3.62
C LEU A 24 5.56 -0.30 -4.00
N VAL A 25 4.49 0.25 -4.55
CA VAL A 25 3.33 -0.52 -4.99
C VAL A 25 3.74 -1.56 -6.04
N GLN A 26 4.52 -1.16 -7.04
CA GLN A 26 5.06 -2.08 -8.04
C GLN A 26 5.90 -3.19 -7.39
N HIS A 27 6.82 -2.84 -6.48
CA HIS A 27 7.65 -3.83 -5.79
C HIS A 27 6.81 -4.85 -5.00
N LEU A 28 5.74 -4.41 -4.33
CA LEU A 28 4.82 -5.28 -3.58
C LEU A 28 3.96 -6.16 -4.48
N ARG A 29 3.73 -5.77 -5.73
CA ARG A 29 3.05 -6.58 -6.76
C ARG A 29 3.97 -7.66 -7.31
N GLU A 30 5.24 -7.34 -7.54
CA GLU A 30 6.27 -8.31 -7.98
C GLU A 30 6.57 -9.34 -6.89
N ARG A 31 6.53 -8.92 -5.62
CA ARG A 31 6.73 -9.78 -4.44
C ARG A 31 5.44 -10.46 -3.99
N THR A 32 4.84 -11.27 -4.87
CA THR A 32 3.64 -12.08 -4.55
C THR A 32 3.89 -13.13 -3.47
N ASP A 33 5.15 -13.49 -3.23
CA ASP A 33 5.60 -14.38 -2.16
C ASP A 33 5.37 -13.78 -0.77
N VAL A 34 5.38 -12.45 -0.64
CA VAL A 34 5.21 -11.77 0.64
C VAL A 34 3.72 -11.69 0.98
N GLN A 35 3.26 -12.44 1.98
CA GLN A 35 1.86 -12.39 2.39
C GLN A 35 1.57 -11.13 3.23
N ASN A 36 0.34 -10.62 3.14
CA ASN A 36 -0.08 -9.46 3.93
C ASN A 36 0.05 -9.70 5.44
N ILE A 37 -0.12 -10.95 5.89
CA ILE A 37 0.00 -11.31 7.30
C ILE A 37 1.44 -11.15 7.81
N ASP A 38 2.43 -11.48 7.00
CA ASP A 38 3.85 -11.34 7.36
C ASP A 38 4.23 -9.86 7.45
N LEU A 39 3.73 -9.04 6.52
CA LEU A 39 3.91 -7.58 6.57
C LEU A 39 3.26 -6.97 7.81
N MET A 40 2.04 -7.41 8.16
CA MET A 40 1.37 -6.95 9.39
C MET A 40 2.17 -7.32 10.64
N ASN A 41 2.72 -8.55 10.69
CA ASN A 41 3.45 -9.04 11.86
C ASN A 41 4.83 -8.37 12.03
N LEU A 42 5.50 -8.05 10.92
CA LEU A 42 6.83 -7.46 10.93
C LEU A 42 6.78 -5.93 11.04
N ALA A 43 5.92 -5.28 10.27
CA ALA A 43 5.95 -3.83 10.04
C ALA A 43 4.68 -3.10 10.50
N GLY A 44 3.63 -3.82 10.92
CA GLY A 44 2.37 -3.21 11.36
C GLY A 44 1.50 -2.63 10.24
N PHE A 45 1.88 -2.80 8.98
CA PHE A 45 1.08 -2.43 7.82
C PHE A 45 1.18 -3.48 6.72
N CYS A 46 0.21 -3.50 5.79
CA CYS A 46 0.25 -4.36 4.60
C CYS A 46 -0.35 -3.65 3.39
N ARG A 47 -0.49 -4.35 2.26
CA ARG A 47 -1.09 -3.82 1.02
C ARG A 47 -2.49 -3.26 1.25
N ASN A 48 -3.28 -3.88 2.12
CA ASN A 48 -4.61 -3.38 2.48
C ASN A 48 -4.56 -2.05 3.26
N CYS A 49 -3.53 -1.83 4.07
CA CYS A 49 -3.33 -0.54 4.75
C CYS A 49 -3.02 0.56 3.73
N LEU A 50 -2.16 0.27 2.74
CA LEU A 50 -1.87 1.21 1.64
C LEU A 50 -3.15 1.56 0.85
N ALA A 51 -4.01 0.58 0.59
CA ALA A 51 -5.27 0.80 -0.11
C ALA A 51 -6.27 1.63 0.72
N ASN A 52 -6.28 1.45 2.04
CA ASN A 52 -7.08 2.28 2.94
C ASN A 52 -6.54 3.72 2.99
N TRP A 53 -5.23 3.93 3.14
CA TRP A 53 -4.64 5.28 3.13
C TRP A 53 -4.89 6.02 1.81
N TYR A 54 -4.88 5.29 0.69
CA TYR A 54 -5.24 5.85 -0.62
C TYR A 54 -6.72 6.27 -0.68
N LEU A 55 -7.61 5.47 -0.09
CA LEU A 55 -9.03 5.80 0.04
C LEU A 55 -9.25 7.01 0.95
N ASP A 56 -8.62 7.03 2.12
CA ASP A 56 -8.72 8.12 3.08
C ASP A 56 -8.26 9.44 2.44
N ALA A 57 -7.13 9.44 1.72
CA ALA A 57 -6.63 10.60 0.99
C ALA A 57 -7.59 11.08 -0.13
N ALA A 58 -8.33 10.17 -0.76
CA ALA A 58 -9.36 10.53 -1.74
C ALA A 58 -10.59 11.14 -1.05
N GLN A 59 -11.04 10.55 0.06
CA GLN A 59 -12.17 11.01 0.86
C GLN A 59 -11.93 12.40 1.46
N GLU A 60 -10.73 12.66 1.99
CA GLU A 60 -10.31 13.97 2.49
C GLU A 60 -10.40 15.07 1.41
N ARG A 61 -10.23 14.69 0.14
CA ARG A 61 -10.34 15.59 -1.02
C ARG A 61 -11.75 15.62 -1.62
N GLY A 62 -12.71 14.92 -1.02
CA GLY A 62 -14.08 14.80 -1.53
C GLY A 62 -14.19 14.03 -2.85
N LEU A 63 -13.19 13.21 -3.19
CA LEU A 63 -13.20 12.40 -4.40
C LEU A 63 -13.95 11.09 -4.14
N PRO A 64 -14.95 10.74 -4.97
CA PRO A 64 -15.65 9.47 -4.83
C PRO A 64 -14.70 8.34 -5.27
N LEU A 65 -14.16 7.62 -4.29
CA LEU A 65 -13.39 6.41 -4.51
C LEU A 65 -13.97 5.31 -3.63
N THR A 66 -14.13 4.12 -4.19
CA THR A 66 -14.57 2.94 -3.45
C THR A 66 -13.37 2.16 -2.92
N LYS A 67 -13.63 1.31 -1.92
CA LYS A 67 -12.62 0.43 -1.33
C LYS A 67 -12.04 -0.57 -2.34
N ASP A 68 -12.84 -0.99 -3.31
CA ASP A 68 -12.39 -1.93 -4.32
C ASP A 68 -11.51 -1.24 -5.37
N GLU A 69 -11.85 -0.01 -5.78
CA GLU A 69 -10.98 0.82 -6.62
C GLU A 69 -9.65 1.16 -5.94
N SER A 70 -9.69 1.48 -4.64
CA SER A 70 -8.46 1.77 -3.89
C SER A 70 -7.56 0.53 -3.75
N ARG A 71 -8.17 -0.66 -3.60
CA ARG A 71 -7.44 -1.93 -3.64
C ARG A 71 -6.90 -2.20 -5.02
N GLU A 72 -7.68 -2.03 -6.08
CA GLU A 72 -7.22 -2.23 -7.45
C GLU A 72 -6.04 -1.30 -7.78
N ALA A 73 -6.05 -0.06 -7.29
CA ALA A 73 -4.94 0.87 -7.41
C ALA A 73 -3.64 0.36 -6.73
N VAL A 74 -3.73 -0.46 -5.67
CA VAL A 74 -2.57 -1.04 -4.99
C VAL A 74 -2.20 -2.43 -5.55
N TYR A 75 -3.17 -3.31 -5.79
CA TYR A 75 -2.93 -4.67 -6.28
C TYR A 75 -2.67 -4.74 -7.79
N GLY A 76 -3.10 -3.74 -8.55
CA GLY A 76 -2.96 -3.68 -10.01
C GLY A 76 -3.97 -4.56 -10.77
N MET A 77 -4.89 -5.18 -10.04
CA MET A 77 -5.98 -6.02 -10.53
C MET A 77 -7.07 -6.07 -9.44
N PRO A 78 -8.29 -6.54 -9.77
CA PRO A 78 -9.33 -6.76 -8.77
C PRO A 78 -8.82 -7.62 -7.60
N TYR A 79 -9.14 -7.20 -6.37
CA TYR A 79 -8.66 -7.89 -5.17
C TYR A 79 -9.06 -9.36 -5.13
N GLU A 80 -10.24 -9.70 -5.64
CA GLU A 80 -10.71 -11.08 -5.73
C GLU A 80 -9.85 -11.94 -6.66
N ASP A 81 -9.41 -11.39 -7.80
CA ASP A 81 -8.51 -12.08 -8.74
C ASP A 81 -7.13 -12.29 -8.11
N TRP A 82 -6.60 -11.26 -7.43
CA TRP A 82 -5.32 -11.38 -6.73
C TRP A 82 -5.39 -12.42 -5.61
N LYS A 83 -6.49 -12.43 -4.86
CA LYS A 83 -6.75 -13.40 -3.80
C LYS A 83 -6.82 -14.82 -4.35
N ALA A 84 -7.53 -15.02 -5.47
CA ALA A 84 -7.61 -16.32 -6.13
C ALA A 84 -6.25 -16.80 -6.67
N ALA A 85 -5.42 -15.90 -7.19
CA ALA A 85 -4.14 -16.23 -7.80
C ALA A 85 -2.97 -16.38 -6.80
N HIS A 86 -2.97 -15.62 -5.70
CA HIS A 86 -1.78 -15.42 -4.86
C HIS A 86 -2.00 -15.56 -3.35
N GLN A 87 -3.24 -15.55 -2.86
CA GLN A 87 -3.50 -15.68 -1.42
C GLN A 87 -3.61 -17.17 -1.06
N ALA A 88 -2.46 -17.80 -0.80
CA ALA A 88 -2.44 -19.08 -0.10
C ALA A 88 -3.03 -18.90 1.31
N GLY A 89 -3.88 -19.82 1.75
CA GLY A 89 -4.46 -19.76 3.09
C GLY A 89 -3.35 -19.66 4.14
N ALA A 90 -3.40 -18.62 4.98
CA ALA A 90 -2.36 -18.39 5.99
C ALA A 90 -2.15 -19.63 6.88
N SER A 91 -0.89 -19.98 7.10
CA SER A 91 -0.53 -21.12 7.95
C SER A 91 -1.03 -20.89 9.39
N PRO A 92 -1.26 -21.96 10.17
CA PRO A 92 -1.64 -21.83 11.58
C PRO A 92 -0.68 -20.96 12.38
N GLU A 93 0.61 -21.04 12.07
CA GLU A 93 1.69 -20.28 12.72
C GLU A 93 1.59 -18.79 12.39
N GLN A 94 1.32 -18.42 11.12
CA GLN A 94 1.13 -17.03 10.71
C GLN A 94 -0.11 -16.41 11.36
N LYS A 95 -1.19 -17.19 11.50
CA LYS A 95 -2.41 -16.79 12.21
C LYS A 95 -2.17 -16.61 13.71
N ALA A 96 -1.36 -17.46 14.32
CA ALA A 96 -1.01 -17.35 15.74
C ALA A 96 -0.09 -16.15 16.03
N ALA A 97 0.82 -15.84 15.10
CA ALA A 97 1.68 -14.66 15.17
C ALA A 97 0.95 -13.36 14.81
N PHE A 98 -0.26 -13.44 14.22
CA PHE A 98 -1.05 -12.27 13.85
C PHE A 98 -1.49 -11.49 15.08
N LYS A 99 -0.83 -10.36 15.31
CA LYS A 99 -1.17 -9.45 16.43
C LYS A 99 -2.30 -8.47 16.11
N GLY A 100 -2.90 -8.56 14.92
CA GLY A 100 -3.89 -7.59 14.47
C GLY A 100 -3.28 -6.20 14.22
N PRO A 101 -3.98 -5.29 13.54
CA PRO A 101 -3.67 -3.87 13.69
C PRO A 101 -3.97 -3.51 15.14
N GLY A 102 -2.92 -3.28 15.94
CA GLY A 102 -3.08 -2.66 17.25
C GLY A 102 -3.65 -1.26 17.06
N HIS A 103 -4.93 -1.11 17.35
CA HIS A 103 -5.53 0.16 17.71
C HIS A 103 -5.50 0.28 19.23
#